data_AF-X0UI99-F1
#
_entry.id   AF-X0UI99-F1
#
_cell.length_a   1.000
_cell.length_b   1.000
_cell.length_c   1.000
_cell.angle_alpha   90.00
_cell.angle_beta   90.00
_cell.angle_gamma   90.00
#
_symmetry.space_group_name_H-M   'P 1'
#
loop_
_entity.id
_entity.type
_entity.pdbx_description
1 polymer ?
#
loop_
_entity_poly.entity_id
_entity_poly.type
_entity_poly.pdbx_seq_one_letter_code
_entity_poly.pdbx_strand_id
1 'polypeptide(L)'
;FQRMFTSLTSRGFRKRTNIYTLSTTGKLIGMLFVRSLDRSERVFSAMVSRGYDGNLKTLVEFEMHTADVLKAAILIAIAVALNVVCLTVV
;
A
#
# COMPACT_ATOMS: atom_id res chain seq x y z
N PHE A 1 6.95 -10.37 1.16
CA PHE A 1 8.09 -9.89 1.97
C PHE A 1 8.44 -10.83 3.12
N GLN A 2 7.54 -11.05 4.10
CA GLN A 2 7.82 -11.83 5.31
C GLN A 2 8.45 -13.20 5.05
N ARG A 3 7.88 -14.03 4.16
CA ARG A 3 8.41 -15.38 3.84
C ARG A 3 9.87 -15.36 3.35
N MET A 4 10.24 -14.35 2.59
CA MET A 4 11.57 -14.20 2.02
C MET A 4 12.58 -13.73 3.07
N PHE A 5 12.14 -12.81 3.93
CA PHE A 5 12.92 -12.38 5.07
C PHE A 5 13.15 -13.53 6.07
N THR A 6 12.10 -14.32 6.37
CA THR A 6 12.20 -15.53 7.21
C THR A 6 13.22 -16.53 6.67
N SER A 7 13.27 -16.71 5.35
CA SER A 7 14.25 -17.60 4.71
C SER A 7 15.70 -17.10 4.81
N LEU A 8 15.91 -15.79 4.88
CA LEU A 8 17.24 -15.24 5.14
C LEU A 8 17.63 -15.39 6.60
N THR A 9 16.71 -15.10 7.52
CA THR A 9 16.97 -15.23 8.96
C THR A 9 17.22 -16.68 9.37
N SER A 10 16.54 -17.65 8.74
CA SER A 10 16.78 -19.08 8.98
C SER A 10 18.15 -19.55 8.49
N ARG A 11 18.75 -18.85 7.52
CA ARG A 11 20.13 -19.09 7.05
C ARG A 11 21.19 -18.39 7.92
N GLY A 12 20.81 -17.86 9.08
CA GLY A 12 21.71 -17.19 10.01
C GLY A 12 21.96 -15.71 9.72
N PHE A 13 21.18 -15.08 8.83
CA PHE A 13 21.32 -13.65 8.55
C PHE A 13 20.93 -12.80 9.76
N ARG A 14 21.89 -12.07 10.34
CA ARG A 14 21.65 -11.06 11.38
C ARG A 14 21.85 -9.67 10.79
N LYS A 15 20.84 -8.81 10.92
CA LYS A 15 20.95 -7.38 10.54
C LYS A 15 22.04 -6.73 11.38
N ARG A 16 23.17 -6.40 10.75
CA ARG A 16 24.30 -5.64 11.31
C ARG A 16 24.59 -4.45 10.40
N THR A 17 25.16 -3.38 10.91
CA THR A 17 25.59 -2.20 10.11
C THR A 17 26.90 -2.49 9.38
N ASN A 18 26.88 -3.44 8.45
CA ASN A 18 28.03 -3.85 7.63
C ASN A 18 27.64 -3.84 6.14
N ILE A 19 28.60 -3.61 5.26
CA ILE A 19 28.47 -3.63 3.79
C ILE A 19 27.89 -4.97 3.31
N TYR A 20 28.26 -6.08 3.95
CA TYR A 20 27.69 -7.41 3.65
C TYR A 20 26.17 -7.47 3.86
N THR A 21 25.67 -6.84 4.93
CA THR A 21 24.23 -6.73 5.22
C THR A 21 23.52 -5.90 4.17
N LEU A 22 24.15 -4.80 3.72
CA LEU A 22 23.59 -3.94 2.68
C LEU A 22 23.50 -4.67 1.34
N SER A 23 24.56 -5.38 0.93
CA SER A 23 24.55 -6.20 -0.29
C SER A 23 23.48 -7.30 -0.25
N THR A 24 23.36 -8.00 0.88
CA THR A 24 22.34 -9.04 1.05
C THR A 24 20.92 -8.48 0.99
N THR A 25 20.70 -7.31 1.59
CA THR A 25 19.41 -6.62 1.54
C THR A 25 19.09 -6.16 0.12
N GLY A 26 20.07 -5.65 -0.63
CA GLY A 26 19.92 -5.31 -2.04
C GLY A 26 19.51 -6.51 -2.90
N LYS A 27 20.12 -7.68 -2.70
CA LYS A 27 19.73 -8.93 -3.38
C LYS A 27 18.30 -9.35 -3.06
N LEU A 28 17.88 -9.21 -1.80
CA LEU A 28 16.50 -9.47 -1.41
C LEU A 28 15.52 -8.53 -2.10
N ILE A 29 15.82 -7.23 -2.11
CA ILE A 29 14.98 -6.21 -2.78
C ILE A 29 14.90 -6.48 -4.28
N GLY A 30 16.02 -6.77 -4.93
CA GLY A 30 16.05 -7.09 -6.36
C GLY A 30 15.17 -8.30 -6.70
N MET A 31 15.25 -9.38 -5.93
CA MET A 31 14.41 -10.55 -6.18
C MET A 31 12.93 -10.30 -5.83
N LEU A 32 12.61 -9.43 -4.88
CA LEU A 32 11.24 -8.98 -4.64
C LEU A 32 10.68 -8.22 -5.85
N PHE A 33 11.47 -7.32 -6.42
CA PHE A 33 11.06 -6.52 -7.57
C PHE A 33 10.77 -7.39 -8.80
N VAL A 34 11.68 -8.32 -9.12
CA VAL A 34 11.48 -9.28 -10.22
C VAL A 34 10.20 -10.10 -10.02
N ARG A 35 9.96 -10.62 -8.81
CA ARG A 35 8.74 -11.38 -8.51
C ARG A 35 7.47 -10.55 -8.60
N SER A 36 7.50 -9.28 -8.20
CA SER A 36 6.34 -8.41 -8.34
C SER A 36 6.02 -8.12 -9.80
N LEU A 37 7.03 -7.92 -10.64
CA LEU A 37 6.83 -7.70 -12.08
C LEU A 37 6.22 -8.92 -12.76
N ASP A 38 6.82 -10.11 -12.56
CA ASP A 38 6.31 -11.38 -13.10
C ASP A 38 4.88 -11.69 -12.61
N ARG A 39 4.54 -11.31 -11.37
CA ARG A 39 3.16 -11.41 -10.89
C ARG A 39 2.23 -10.42 -11.61
N SER A 40 2.64 -9.17 -11.79
CA SER A 40 1.85 -8.17 -12.51
C SER A 40 1.61 -8.57 -13.97
N GLU A 41 2.62 -9.11 -14.66
CA GLU A 41 2.49 -9.60 -16.03
C GLU A 41 1.49 -10.75 -16.15
N ARG A 42 1.55 -11.74 -15.24
CA ARG A 42 0.54 -12.82 -15.21
C ARG A 42 -0.87 -12.29 -14.99
N VAL A 43 -1.03 -11.31 -14.08
CA VAL A 43 -2.34 -10.69 -13.83
C VAL A 43 -2.79 -9.93 -15.08
N PHE A 44 -1.91 -9.17 -15.72
CA PHE A 44 -2.19 -8.45 -16.95
C PHE A 44 -2.59 -9.38 -18.10
N SER A 45 -1.87 -10.48 -18.31
CA SER A 45 -2.21 -11.50 -19.31
C SER A 45 -3.59 -12.11 -19.05
N ALA A 46 -3.94 -12.37 -17.78
CA ALA A 46 -5.28 -12.82 -17.41
C ALA A 46 -6.36 -11.76 -17.65
N MET A 47 -6.05 -10.46 -17.45
CA MET A 47 -6.95 -9.35 -17.78
C MET A 47 -7.19 -9.28 -19.29
N VAL A 48 -6.12 -9.31 -20.10
CA VAL A 48 -6.22 -9.30 -21.57
C VAL A 48 -7.05 -10.48 -22.08
N SER A 49 -6.85 -11.68 -21.52
CA SER A 49 -7.64 -12.86 -21.88
C SER A 49 -9.15 -12.72 -21.58
N ARG A 50 -9.54 -11.81 -20.68
CA ARG A 50 -10.93 -11.49 -20.35
C ARG A 50 -11.51 -10.33 -21.17
N GLY A 51 -10.74 -9.76 -22.12
CA GLY A 51 -11.16 -8.60 -22.91
C GLY A 51 -10.84 -7.26 -22.25
N TYR A 52 -9.64 -7.12 -21.67
CA TYR A 52 -9.20 -5.86 -21.09
C TYR A 52 -8.82 -4.84 -22.16
N ASP A 53 -9.62 -3.77 -22.30
CA ASP A 53 -9.46 -2.71 -23.31
C ASP A 53 -8.56 -1.54 -22.88
N GLY A 54 -7.67 -1.75 -21.90
CA GLY A 54 -6.77 -0.69 -21.40
C GLY A 54 -7.34 0.19 -20.29
N ASN A 55 -8.67 0.16 -20.08
CA ASN A 55 -9.31 0.82 -18.96
C ASN A 55 -9.50 -0.15 -17.78
N LEU A 56 -8.96 0.22 -16.61
CA LEU A 56 -9.18 -0.48 -15.34
C LEU A 56 -10.65 -0.35 -14.95
N LYS A 57 -11.50 -1.28 -15.42
CA LYS A 57 -12.88 -1.42 -14.94
C LYS A 57 -12.83 -1.99 -13.52
N THR A 58 -12.71 -1.11 -12.53
CA THR A 58 -12.86 -1.49 -11.12
C THR A 58 -14.30 -1.95 -10.89
N LEU A 59 -14.49 -3.14 -10.32
CA LEU A 59 -15.83 -3.66 -9.96
C LEU A 59 -16.57 -2.78 -8.93
N VAL A 60 -15.83 -1.90 -8.27
CA VAL A 60 -16.36 -0.85 -7.40
C VAL A 60 -16.23 0.43 -8.21
N GLU A 61 -17.34 0.88 -8.78
CA GLU A 61 -17.48 2.29 -9.08
C GLU A 61 -17.28 3.01 -7.74
N PHE A 62 -16.19 3.78 -7.62
CA PHE A 62 -16.01 4.73 -6.52
C PHE A 62 -17.01 5.87 -6.75
N GLU A 63 -18.30 5.56 -6.63
CA GLU A 63 -19.35 6.56 -6.51
C GLU A 63 -19.08 7.24 -5.16
N MET A 64 -18.66 8.50 -5.18
CA MET A 64 -18.67 9.37 -4.00
C MET A 64 -20.11 9.44 -3.50
N HIS A 65 -20.48 8.50 -2.64
CA HIS A 65 -21.82 8.45 -2.09
C HIS A 65 -22.01 9.69 -1.23
N THR A 66 -23.17 10.32 -1.30
CA THR A 66 -23.50 11.53 -0.51
C THR A 66 -23.30 11.32 1.00
N ALA A 67 -23.34 10.07 1.46
CA ALA A 67 -23.00 9.68 2.83
C ALA A 67 -21.52 9.92 3.20
N ASP A 68 -20.58 9.82 2.27
CA ASP A 68 -19.17 10.12 2.51
C ASP A 68 -18.94 11.63 2.65
N VAL A 69 -19.66 12.43 1.85
CA VAL A 69 -19.66 13.90 1.97
C VAL A 69 -20.29 14.32 3.30
N LEU A 70 -21.40 13.69 3.70
CA LEU A 70 -22.04 13.98 4.99
C LEU A 70 -21.14 13.60 6.17
N LYS A 71 -20.48 12.44 6.13
CA LYS A 71 -19.50 12.03 7.15
C LYS A 71 -18.32 12.99 7.22
N ALA A 72 -17.80 13.42 6.07
CA ALA A 72 -16.73 14.41 6.01
C ALA A 72 -17.17 15.76 6.60
N ALA A 73 -18.38 16.23 6.27
CA ALA A 73 -18.94 17.47 6.82
C ALA A 73 -19.14 17.40 8.34
N ILE A 74 -19.63 16.27 8.88
CA ILE A 74 -19.76 16.05 10.32
C ILE A 74 -18.39 16.09 11.00
N LEU A 75 -17.38 15.43 10.42
CA LEU A 75 -16.02 15.43 10.95
C LEU A 75 -15.41 16.84 11.00
N ILE A 76 -15.60 17.62 9.93
CA ILE A 76 -15.14 19.01 9.87
C ILE A 76 -15.90 19.87 10.90
N ALA A 77 -17.22 19.70 11.03
CA ALA A 77 -18.02 20.44 12.00
C ALA A 77 -17.59 20.16 13.44
N ILE A 78 -17.29 18.90 13.78
CA ILE A 78 -16.76 18.50 15.10
C ILE A 78 -15.39 19.15 15.33
N ALA A 79 -14.50 19.13 14.33
CA ALA A 79 -13.17 19.73 14.44
C ALA A 79 -13.24 21.27 14.64
N VAL A 80 -14.14 21.95 13.95
CA VAL A 80 -14.37 23.39 14.12
C VAL A 80 -14.98 23.69 15.48
N ALA A 81 -15.98 22.92 15.92
CA ALA A 81 -16.59 23.09 17.24
C ALA A 81 -15.56 22.93 18.37
N LEU A 82 -14.67 21.93 18.29
CA LEU A 82 -13.58 21.75 19.24
C LEU A 82 -12.60 22.95 19.25
N ASN A 83 -12.24 23.48 18.08
CA ASN A 83 -11.36 24.65 18.00
C ASN A 83 -12.01 25.91 18.57
N VAL A 84 -13.30 26.14 18.28
CA VAL A 84 -14.04 27.30 18.80
C VAL A 84 -14.19 27.21 20.31
N VAL A 85 -14.57 26.04 20.84
CA VAL A 85 -14.68 25.80 22.29
C VAL A 85 -13.34 26.03 22.98
N CYS A 86 -12.24 25.57 22.39
CA CYS A 86 -10.89 25.79 22.90
C CYS A 86 -10.51 27.29 22.91
N LEU A 87 -10.89 28.06 21.89
CA LEU A 87 -10.63 29.51 21.81
C LEU A 87 -11.47 30.32 22.82
N THR A 88 -12.68 29.88 23.17
CA THR A 88 -13.54 30.54 24.16
C THR A 88 -13.21 30.24 25.63
N VAL A 89 -12.42 29.20 25.92
CA VAL A 89 -12.10 28.74 27.29
C VAL A 89 -10.72 29.24 27.79
N VAL A 90 -9.86 29.74 26.90
CA VAL A 90 -8.56 30.37 27.21
C VAL A 90 -8.75 31.88 27.38
#